data_AF-A0ABD0L9R5-F1
#
_entry.id   AF-A0ABD0L9R5-F1
#
_cell.length_a   1.000
_cell.length_b   1.000
_cell.length_c   1.000
_cell.angle_alpha   90.00
_cell.angle_beta   90.00
_cell.angle_gamma   90.00
#
_symmetry.space_group_name_H-M   'P 1'
#
loop_
_entity.id
_entity.type
_entity.pdbx_description
1 polymer ?
#
loop_
_entity_poly.entity_id
_entity_poly.type
_entity_poly.pdbx_seq_one_letter_code
_entity_poly.pdbx_strand_id
1 'polypeptide(L)'
;MADLDMVNRDPNNINDHLKVSFEDVLAEPEGAHSIDCVWSLSYKCFNCWKNICYMLHTLCFGICIAAEWGCEFAYIAFVHIWYITPLFKILEINCGCCQKLYGMCVHCCLDPCCEACGLLFTAFKKDG
;
A
#
# COMPACT_ATOMS: atom_id res chain seq x y z
N MET A 1 -3.65 13.09 21.66
CA MET A 1 -4.59 12.00 21.36
C MET A 1 -5.50 12.56 20.28
N ALA A 2 -5.44 12.08 19.04
CA ALA A 2 -6.37 12.54 18.03
C ALA A 2 -7.78 12.14 18.49
N ASP A 3 -8.72 13.09 18.45
CA ASP A 3 -10.11 12.80 18.79
C ASP A 3 -10.69 11.83 17.74
N LEU A 4 -11.55 10.92 18.18
CA LEU A 4 -12.17 9.93 17.30
C LEU A 4 -13.32 10.62 16.56
N ASP A 5 -13.16 10.82 15.24
CA ASP A 5 -14.23 11.40 14.44
C ASP A 5 -15.40 10.41 14.28
N MET A 6 -16.51 10.73 14.96
CA MET A 6 -17.72 9.91 14.95
C MET A 6 -18.58 10.12 13.70
N VAL A 7 -18.34 11.20 12.94
CA VAL A 7 -19.10 11.59 11.75
C VAL A 7 -18.36 11.12 10.50
N ASN A 8 -17.10 11.53 10.33
CA ASN A 8 -16.27 11.09 9.22
C ASN A 8 -15.37 9.91 9.62
N ARG A 9 -15.89 8.69 9.44
CA ARG A 9 -15.18 7.44 9.78
C ARG A 9 -14.20 6.96 8.70
N ASP A 10 -14.13 7.64 7.55
CA ASP A 10 -13.16 7.35 6.48
C ASP A 10 -12.43 8.63 6.02
N PRO A 11 -11.63 9.27 6.89
CA PRO A 11 -10.98 10.55 6.58
C PRO A 11 -9.94 10.46 5.44
N ASN A 12 -9.45 9.26 5.15
CA ASN A 12 -8.46 9.01 4.10
C ASN A 12 -9.09 8.46 2.81
N ASN A 13 -10.42 8.35 2.75
CA ASN A 13 -11.16 7.85 1.58
C ASN A 13 -10.67 6.47 1.10
N ILE A 14 -10.29 5.58 2.02
CA ILE A 14 -9.74 4.26 1.66
C ILE A 14 -10.83 3.34 1.10
N ASN A 15 -12.10 3.61 1.41
CA ASN A 15 -13.24 2.80 1.00
C ASN A 15 -14.14 3.50 -0.03
N ASP A 16 -13.62 4.49 -0.77
CA ASP A 16 -14.39 5.25 -1.76
C ASP A 16 -15.05 4.39 -2.84
N HIS A 17 -14.41 3.29 -3.20
CA HIS A 17 -14.93 2.31 -4.15
C HIS A 17 -16.21 1.58 -3.68
N LEU A 18 -16.57 1.65 -2.38
CA LEU A 18 -17.80 1.08 -1.82
C LEU A 18 -18.99 2.05 -1.87
N LYS A 19 -18.79 3.30 -2.31
CA LYS A 19 -19.85 4.30 -2.46
C LYS A 19 -20.75 3.94 -3.64
N VAL A 20 -21.65 2.98 -3.43
CA VAL A 20 -22.65 2.52 -4.42
C VAL A 20 -24.02 3.10 -4.09
N SER A 21 -24.60 3.80 -5.07
CA SER A 21 -25.96 4.34 -5.06
C SER A 21 -26.97 3.35 -5.68
N PHE A 22 -28.26 3.64 -5.56
CA PHE A 22 -29.31 2.79 -6.14
C PHE A 22 -29.27 2.83 -7.67
N GLU A 23 -29.03 4.01 -8.21
CA GLU A 23 -28.96 4.30 -9.64
C GLU A 23 -27.74 3.64 -10.28
N ASP A 24 -26.64 3.46 -9.55
CA ASP A 24 -25.46 2.72 -10.05
C ASP A 24 -25.77 1.23 -10.34
N VAL A 25 -26.84 0.68 -9.73
CA VAL A 25 -27.16 -0.75 -9.80
C VAL A 25 -28.41 -1.03 -10.63
N LEU A 26 -29.45 -0.21 -10.47
CA LEU A 26 -30.80 -0.49 -10.99
C LEU A 26 -31.36 0.64 -11.86
N ALA A 27 -30.53 1.55 -12.39
CA ALA A 27 -30.99 2.66 -13.24
C ALA A 27 -31.89 2.21 -14.41
N GLU A 28 -33.01 2.90 -14.57
CA GLU A 28 -33.90 2.77 -15.72
C GLU A 28 -33.56 3.83 -16.79
N PRO A 29 -33.42 3.45 -18.07
CA PRO A 29 -33.18 4.38 -19.16
C PRO A 29 -34.47 5.10 -19.61
N GLU A 30 -34.30 6.21 -20.32
CA GLU A 30 -35.41 6.96 -20.90
C GLU A 30 -36.24 6.08 -21.85
N GLY A 31 -37.54 5.97 -21.62
CA GLY A 31 -38.47 5.14 -22.39
C GLY A 31 -38.78 3.75 -21.82
N ALA A 32 -38.10 3.33 -20.74
CA ALA A 32 -38.37 2.07 -20.03
C ALA A 32 -38.59 2.29 -18.53
N HIS A 33 -39.47 3.24 -18.19
CA HIS A 33 -39.78 3.56 -16.81
C HIS A 33 -40.80 2.59 -16.20
N SER A 34 -40.44 2.05 -15.03
CA SER A 34 -41.43 1.43 -14.17
C SER A 34 -42.38 2.47 -13.59
N ILE A 35 -43.48 1.99 -13.02
CA ILE A 35 -44.46 2.84 -12.36
C ILE A 35 -43.78 3.53 -11.17
N ASP A 36 -43.96 4.85 -11.00
CA ASP A 36 -43.30 5.68 -9.98
C ASP A 36 -43.31 5.09 -8.56
N CYS A 37 -44.42 4.46 -8.18
CA CYS A 37 -44.55 3.80 -6.87
C CYS A 37 -43.57 2.64 -6.71
N VAL A 38 -43.39 1.82 -7.76
CA VAL A 38 -42.46 0.69 -7.78
C VAL A 38 -41.03 1.20 -7.71
N TRP A 39 -40.70 2.22 -8.51
CA TRP A 39 -39.39 2.86 -8.48
C TRP A 39 -39.04 3.40 -7.08
N SER A 40 -39.95 4.17 -6.48
CA SER A 40 -39.78 4.76 -5.14
C SER A 40 -39.66 3.70 -4.04
N LEU A 41 -40.48 2.65 -4.09
CA LEU A 41 -40.42 1.57 -3.10
C LEU A 41 -39.14 0.76 -3.23
N SER A 42 -38.68 0.51 -4.46
CA SER A 42 -37.43 -0.18 -4.75
C SER A 42 -36.24 0.59 -4.21
N TYR A 43 -36.19 1.91 -4.44
CA TYR A 43 -35.16 2.80 -3.88
C TYR A 43 -35.10 2.72 -2.34
N LYS A 44 -36.26 2.80 -1.69
CA LYS A 44 -36.36 2.71 -0.21
C LYS A 44 -35.94 1.33 0.30
N CYS A 45 -36.42 0.28 -0.34
CA CYS A 45 -36.13 -1.11 0.04
C CYS A 45 -34.63 -1.41 -0.07
N PHE A 46 -34.01 -1.03 -1.20
CA PHE A 46 -32.58 -1.21 -1.43
C PHE A 46 -31.73 -0.54 -0.35
N ASN A 47 -31.96 0.75 -0.09
CA ASN A 47 -31.19 1.51 0.90
C ASN A 47 -31.43 1.00 2.33
N CYS A 48 -32.66 0.59 2.65
CA CYS A 48 -33.00 0.00 3.94
C CYS A 48 -32.22 -1.29 4.18
N TRP A 49 -32.29 -2.23 3.23
CA TRP A 49 -31.64 -3.52 3.37
C TRP A 49 -30.11 -3.39 3.39
N LYS A 50 -29.55 -2.53 2.52
CA LYS A 50 -28.12 -2.21 2.49
C LYS A 50 -27.62 -1.74 3.87
N ASN A 51 -28.34 -0.78 4.49
CA ASN A 51 -27.98 -0.27 5.80
C ASN A 51 -28.17 -1.30 6.91
N ILE A 52 -29.31 -2.01 6.95
CA ILE A 52 -29.59 -2.99 8.00
C ILE A 52 -28.56 -4.12 7.96
N CYS A 53 -28.29 -4.69 6.78
CA CYS A 53 -27.30 -5.76 6.66
C CYS A 53 -25.91 -5.31 7.12
N TYR A 54 -25.48 -4.12 6.72
CA TYR A 54 -24.19 -3.57 7.17
C TYR A 54 -24.15 -3.34 8.69
N MET A 55 -25.20 -2.74 9.26
CA MET A 55 -25.30 -2.53 10.72
C MET A 55 -25.30 -3.84 11.49
N LEU A 56 -26.01 -4.86 11.02
CA LEU A 56 -26.04 -6.17 11.68
C LEU A 56 -24.65 -6.83 11.64
N HIS A 57 -23.95 -6.80 10.50
CA HIS A 57 -22.60 -7.37 10.42
C HIS A 57 -21.61 -6.64 11.33
N THR A 58 -21.64 -5.30 11.32
CA THR A 58 -20.76 -4.49 12.18
C THR A 58 -21.08 -4.67 13.67
N LEU A 59 -22.35 -4.82 14.03
CA LEU A 59 -22.76 -5.13 15.40
C LEU A 59 -22.26 -6.50 15.87
N CYS A 60 -22.38 -7.52 15.01
CA CYS A 60 -22.00 -8.89 15.37
C CYS A 60 -20.48 -9.10 15.41
N PHE A 61 -19.73 -8.51 14.47
CA PHE A 61 -18.32 -8.86 14.24
C PHE A 61 -17.35 -7.68 14.34
N GLY A 62 -17.83 -6.44 14.34
CA GLY A 62 -16.98 -5.25 14.22
C GLY A 62 -15.93 -5.13 15.32
N ILE A 63 -16.31 -5.32 16.58
CA ILE A 63 -15.38 -5.22 17.73
C ILE A 63 -14.34 -6.35 17.70
N CYS A 64 -14.76 -7.58 17.38
CA CYS A 64 -13.85 -8.73 17.31
C CYS A 64 -12.79 -8.54 16.22
N ILE A 65 -13.21 -8.12 15.03
CA ILE A 65 -12.30 -7.86 13.90
C ILE A 65 -11.38 -6.67 14.22
N ALA A 66 -11.89 -5.63 14.88
CA ALA A 66 -11.05 -4.50 15.31
C ALA A 66 -9.97 -4.94 16.32
N ALA A 67 -10.30 -5.83 17.25
CA ALA A 67 -9.34 -6.39 18.20
C ALA A 67 -8.29 -7.26 17.51
N GLU A 68 -8.70 -8.10 16.56
CA GLU A 68 -7.79 -8.92 15.74
C GLU A 68 -6.74 -8.08 15.03
N TRP A 69 -7.16 -7.04 14.29
CA TRP A 69 -6.21 -6.14 13.61
C TRP A 69 -5.31 -5.38 14.57
N GLY A 70 -5.82 -4.97 15.73
CA GLY A 70 -5.01 -4.35 16.78
C GLY A 70 -3.89 -5.28 17.27
N CYS A 71 -4.20 -6.56 17.50
CA CYS A 71 -3.21 -7.57 17.89
C CYS A 71 -2.20 -7.85 16.77
N GLU A 72 -2.65 -7.97 15.53
CA GLU A 72 -1.79 -8.23 14.38
C GLU A 72 -0.74 -7.12 14.20
N PHE A 73 -1.17 -5.85 14.19
CA PHE A 73 -0.24 -4.74 14.04
C PHE A 73 0.70 -4.58 15.25
N ALA A 74 0.24 -4.90 16.47
CA ALA A 74 1.12 -4.93 17.65
C ALA A 74 2.20 -6.01 17.51
N TYR A 75 1.84 -7.20 17.03
CA TYR A 75 2.79 -8.29 16.79
C TYR A 75 3.79 -7.93 15.69
N ILE A 76 3.32 -7.40 14.55
CA ILE A 76 4.20 -6.94 13.45
C ILE A 76 5.21 -5.91 13.97
N ALA A 77 4.76 -4.93 14.76
CA ALA A 77 5.63 -3.91 15.34
C ALA A 77 6.68 -4.55 16.28
N PHE A 78 6.27 -5.48 17.14
CA PHE A 78 7.18 -6.22 18.01
C PHE A 78 8.25 -6.96 17.20
N VAL A 79 7.86 -7.74 16.19
CA VAL A 79 8.80 -8.48 15.33
C VAL A 79 9.77 -7.52 14.64
N HIS A 80 9.30 -6.39 14.14
CA HIS A 80 10.14 -5.42 13.46
C HIS A 80 11.19 -4.80 14.38
N ILE A 81 10.79 -4.42 15.59
CA ILE A 81 11.67 -3.77 16.58
C ILE A 81 12.69 -4.76 17.12
N TRP A 82 12.25 -5.95 17.52
CA TRP A 82 13.07 -6.88 18.31
C TRP A 82 13.83 -7.90 17.49
N TYR A 83 13.42 -8.18 16.25
CA TYR A 83 14.10 -9.17 15.39
C TYR A 83 14.60 -8.54 14.09
N ILE A 84 13.71 -7.95 13.30
CA ILE A 84 14.05 -7.53 11.93
C ILE A 84 15.08 -6.40 11.94
N THR A 85 14.90 -5.37 12.78
CA THR A 85 15.82 -4.23 12.82
C THR A 85 17.25 -4.65 13.23
N PRO A 86 17.46 -5.46 14.29
CA PRO A 86 18.79 -6.01 14.58
C PRO A 86 19.35 -6.89 13.47
N LEU A 87 18.53 -7.74 12.84
CA LEU A 87 18.97 -8.58 11.72
C LEU A 87 19.43 -7.75 10.53
N PHE A 88 18.72 -6.67 10.19
CA PHE A 88 19.16 -5.73 9.17
C PHE A 88 20.51 -5.10 9.52
N LYS A 89 20.78 -4.78 10.79
CA LYS A 89 22.09 -4.29 11.22
C LYS A 89 23.20 -5.33 11.07
N ILE A 90 22.93 -6.60 11.37
CA ILE A 90 23.88 -7.69 11.11
C ILE A 90 24.15 -7.82 9.60
N LEU A 91 23.10 -7.78 8.78
CA LEU A 91 23.22 -7.84 7.33
C LEU A 91 24.03 -6.67 6.78
N GLU A 92 23.76 -5.44 7.25
CA GLU A 92 24.47 -4.22 6.87
C GLU A 92 25.98 -4.33 7.15
N ILE A 93 26.36 -4.83 8.34
CA ILE A 93 27.77 -5.04 8.70
C ILE A 93 28.44 -6.04 7.75
N ASN A 94 27.79 -7.17 7.48
CA ASN A 94 28.34 -8.20 6.60
C ASN A 94 28.45 -7.72 5.15
N CYS A 95 27.41 -7.06 4.64
CA CYS A 95 27.44 -6.44 3.31
C CYS A 95 28.51 -5.38 3.21
N GLY A 96 28.75 -4.57 4.26
CA GLY A 96 29.83 -3.59 4.30
C GLY A 96 31.22 -4.24 4.17
N CYS A 97 31.43 -5.41 4.77
CA CYS A 97 32.65 -6.19 4.57
C CYS A 97 32.78 -6.68 3.11
N CYS A 98 31.72 -7.26 2.55
CA CYS A 98 31.69 -7.69 1.14
C CYS A 98 31.94 -6.53 0.18
N GLN A 99 31.39 -5.34 0.46
CA GLN A 99 31.58 -4.15 -0.35
C GLN A 99 33.03 -3.68 -0.34
N LYS A 100 33.71 -3.73 0.82
CA LYS A 100 35.16 -3.44 0.90
C LYS A 100 35.97 -4.44 0.08
N LEU A 101 35.69 -5.73 0.23
CA LEU A 101 36.38 -6.78 -0.55
C LEU A 101 36.17 -6.57 -2.05
N TYR A 102 34.94 -6.33 -2.48
CA TYR A 102 34.61 -6.02 -3.85
C TYR A 102 35.35 -4.77 -4.36
N GLY A 103 35.35 -3.69 -3.59
CA GLY A 103 36.07 -2.47 -3.92
C GLY A 103 37.57 -2.71 -4.11
N MET A 104 38.22 -3.49 -3.24
CA MET A 104 39.62 -3.88 -3.43
C MET A 104 39.83 -4.64 -4.74
N CYS A 105 38.96 -5.62 -5.06
CA CYS A 105 39.05 -6.36 -6.32
C CYS A 105 38.92 -5.44 -7.55
N VAL A 106 37.99 -4.48 -7.51
CA VAL A 106 37.84 -3.47 -8.57
C VAL A 106 39.13 -2.65 -8.71
N HIS A 107 39.64 -2.10 -7.62
CA HIS A 107 40.85 -1.27 -7.64
C HIS A 107 42.11 -2.03 -8.10
N CYS A 108 42.27 -3.29 -7.70
CA CYS A 108 43.44 -4.08 -8.10
C CYS A 108 43.39 -4.53 -9.56
N CYS A 109 42.20 -4.81 -10.11
CA CYS A 109 42.07 -5.45 -11.41
C CYS A 109 41.55 -4.52 -12.50
N LEU A 110 40.49 -3.75 -12.20
CA LEU A 110 39.79 -2.94 -13.19
C LEU A 110 40.43 -1.57 -13.37
N ASP A 111 40.93 -0.93 -12.31
CA ASP A 111 41.60 0.37 -12.44
C ASP A 111 42.80 0.33 -13.40
N PRO A 112 43.74 -0.65 -13.31
CA PRO A 112 44.86 -0.73 -14.25
C PRO A 112 44.40 -0.95 -15.70
N CYS A 113 43.34 -1.74 -15.93
CA CYS A 113 42.78 -1.93 -17.26
C CYS A 113 42.15 -0.64 -17.80
N CYS A 114 41.40 0.08 -16.96
CA CYS A 114 40.79 1.36 -17.30
C CYS A 114 41.84 2.43 -17.58
N GLU A 115 42.91 2.50 -16.79
CA GLU A 115 44.06 3.40 -17.02
C GLU A 115 44.76 3.08 -18.34
N ALA A 116 45.04 1.80 -18.61
CA ALA A 116 45.65 1.37 -19.88
C ALA A 116 44.79 1.75 -21.09
N CYS A 117 43.48 1.54 -21.02
CA CYS A 117 42.54 1.99 -22.05
C CYS A 117 42.52 3.52 -22.18
N GLY A 118 42.57 4.25 -21.06
CA GLY A 118 42.64 5.71 -21.05
C GLY A 118 43.86 6.26 -21.80
N LEU A 119 45.03 5.63 -21.63
CA LEU A 119 46.28 6.02 -22.32
C LEU A 119 46.18 5.94 -23.85
N LEU A 120 45.39 5.00 -24.39
CA LEU A 120 45.14 4.91 -25.84
C LEU A 120 44.45 6.18 -26.35
N PHE A 121 43.48 6.70 -25.62
CA PHE A 121 42.77 7.92 -26.02
C PHE A 121 43.61 9.19 -25.85
N THR A 122 44.54 9.20 -24.88
CA THR A 122 45.47 10.33 -24.72
C THR A 122 46.49 10.43 -25.86
N ALA A 123 46.87 9.31 -26.47
CA ALA A 123 47.73 9.31 -27.67
C ALA A 123 47.08 10.06 -28.84
N PHE A 124 45.77 9.88 -29.06
CA PHE A 124 45.03 10.59 -30.11
C PHE A 124 44.82 12.09 -29.84
N LYS A 125 44.99 12.56 -28.60
CA LYS A 125 44.81 13.97 -28.23
C LYS A 125 46.04 14.84 -28.52
N LYS A 126 47.22 14.25 -28.78
CA LYS A 126 48.46 15.01 -28.99
C LYS A 126 48.68 15.45 -30.44
N ASP A 127 47.88 14.94 -31.37
CA ASP A 127 48.01 15.15 -32.82
C ASP A 127 46.93 16.07 -33.44
N GLY A 128 46.23 16.89 -32.62
CA GLY A 128 45.29 17.92 -33.07
C GLY A 128 45.51 19.24 -32.35
#